data_AF-A0A841CWP3-F1
#
_entry.id   AF-A0A841CWP3-F1
#
_cell.length_a   1.000
_cell.length_b   1.000
_cell.length_c   1.000
_cell.angle_alpha   90.00
_cell.angle_beta   90.00
_cell.angle_gamma   90.00
#
_symmetry.space_group_name_H-M   'P 1'
#
loop_
_entity.id
_entity.type
_entity.pdbx_description
1 polymer ?
#
loop_
_entity_poly.entity_id
_entity_poly.type
_entity_poly.pdbx_seq_one_letter_code
_entity_poly.pdbx_strand_id
1 'polypeptide(L)'
;MRSVRLESPFYNVTDDPKRVIGDFLGFALSPGCVSEQPLAEELAESFGPGGRGMRLPVFVAYRAEEADDVPEEFGDRFTEEIGRRELWVLTNLMPGRTPDSVVIEGPELRHLLADAFRQRAAALSP
;
A
#
# COMPACT_ATOMS: atom_id res chain seq x y z
N MET A 1 3.71 7.25 -12.78
CA MET A 1 4.33 6.85 -11.51
C MET A 1 4.00 7.93 -10.50
N ARG A 2 3.26 7.57 -9.47
CA ARG A 2 2.80 8.46 -8.41
C ARG A 2 3.96 8.89 -7.51
N SER A 3 3.82 10.05 -6.88
CA SER A 3 4.76 10.55 -5.87
C SER A 3 4.07 10.72 -4.53
N VAL A 4 4.81 10.55 -3.44
CA VAL A 4 4.32 10.72 -2.07
C VAL A 4 4.98 11.91 -1.38
N ARG A 5 4.18 12.68 -0.65
CA ARG A 5 4.65 13.75 0.24
C ARG A 5 4.05 13.60 1.63
N LEU A 6 4.89 13.67 2.65
CA LEU A 6 4.47 13.77 4.05
C LEU A 6 3.97 15.19 4.33
N GLU A 7 2.67 15.29 4.59
CA GLU A 7 1.98 16.47 5.08
C GLU A 7 1.39 16.13 6.44
N SER A 8 2.25 16.14 7.45
CA SER A 8 1.97 15.62 8.79
C SER A 8 0.58 16.04 9.31
N PRO A 9 -0.25 15.08 9.77
CA PRO A 9 0.07 13.67 10.03
C PRO A 9 -0.15 12.71 8.84
N PHE A 10 -0.42 13.20 7.63
CA PHE A 10 -0.87 12.38 6.50
C PHE A 10 0.18 12.26 5.39
N TYR A 11 0.05 11.22 4.57
CA TYR A 11 0.74 11.14 3.28
C TYR A 11 -0.22 11.52 2.16
N ASN A 12 0.18 12.48 1.34
CA ASN A 12 -0.50 12.80 0.09
C ASN A 12 0.20 12.12 -1.07
N VAL A 13 -0.56 11.35 -1.85
CA VAL A 13 -0.09 10.64 -3.03
C VAL A 13 -0.76 11.25 -4.26
N THR A 14 0.02 11.56 -5.29
CA THR A 14 -0.54 12.06 -6.56
C THR A 14 -1.39 10.98 -7.22
N ASP A 15 -2.50 11.36 -7.87
CA ASP A 15 -3.43 10.42 -8.52
C ASP A 15 -3.98 9.33 -7.56
N ASP A 16 -4.23 9.72 -6.31
CA ASP A 16 -4.91 8.93 -5.28
C ASP A 16 -6.18 9.66 -4.77
N PRO A 17 -7.21 9.83 -5.62
CA PRO A 17 -8.38 10.67 -5.30
C PRO A 17 -9.20 10.14 -4.11
N LYS A 18 -9.13 8.83 -3.86
CA LYS A 18 -9.78 8.15 -2.73
C LYS A 18 -8.88 8.08 -1.48
N ARG A 19 -7.64 8.55 -1.58
CA ARG A 19 -6.62 8.55 -0.51
C ARG A 19 -6.28 7.16 0.05
N VAL A 20 -6.54 6.10 -0.70
CA VAL A 20 -6.35 4.72 -0.23
C VAL A 20 -4.88 4.44 -0.01
N ILE A 21 -4.01 4.89 -0.94
CA ILE A 21 -2.57 4.69 -0.86
C ILE A 21 -2.00 5.55 0.27
N GLY A 22 -2.37 6.83 0.33
CA GLY A 22 -1.90 7.75 1.37
C GLY A 22 -2.25 7.28 2.78
N ASP A 23 -3.50 6.85 2.99
CA ASP A 23 -3.96 6.32 4.27
C ASP A 23 -3.24 5.00 4.60
N PHE A 24 -3.11 4.08 3.63
CA PHE A 24 -2.36 2.84 3.82
C PHE A 24 -0.92 3.11 4.29
N LEU A 25 -0.19 4.03 3.65
CA LEU A 25 1.17 4.40 4.05
C LEU A 25 1.21 4.97 5.48
N GLY A 26 0.20 5.76 5.86
CA GLY A 26 0.05 6.28 7.22
C GLY A 26 -0.09 5.17 8.25
N PHE A 27 -0.96 4.18 7.98
CA PHE A 27 -1.19 3.04 8.88
C PHE A 27 -0.01 2.08 8.91
N ALA A 28 0.50 1.66 7.76
CA ALA A 28 1.61 0.72 7.65
C ALA A 28 2.88 1.24 8.34
N LEU A 29 3.09 2.55 8.35
CA LEU A 29 4.24 3.16 9.02
C LEU A 29 3.96 3.57 10.47
N SER A 30 2.73 3.44 10.97
CA SER A 30 2.36 3.90 12.32
C SER A 30 2.99 3.06 13.44
N PRO A 31 3.32 3.67 14.60
CA PRO A 31 3.86 2.92 15.73
C PRO A 31 2.79 1.98 16.26
N GLY A 32 3.02 0.67 16.18
CA GLY A 32 2.10 -0.36 16.68
C GLY A 32 1.34 -1.16 15.61
N CYS A 33 1.51 -0.84 14.32
CA CYS A 33 0.95 -1.65 13.22
C CYS A 33 1.92 -2.74 12.69
N VAL A 34 3.12 -2.83 13.24
CA VAL A 34 4.23 -3.64 12.74
C VAL A 34 4.93 -4.32 13.92
N SER A 35 5.46 -5.53 13.72
CA SER A 35 5.97 -6.43 14.76
C SER A 35 7.23 -5.90 15.47
N GLU A 36 7.82 -6.71 16.36
CA GLU A 36 9.09 -6.39 17.04
C GLU A 36 10.30 -6.29 16.07
N GLN A 37 10.11 -6.60 14.77
CA GLN A 37 11.12 -6.41 13.74
C GLN A 37 11.28 -4.94 13.35
N PRO A 38 12.46 -4.55 12.79
CA PRO A 38 12.60 -3.24 12.17
C PRO A 38 11.57 -3.05 11.07
N LEU A 39 10.78 -1.98 11.17
CA LEU A 39 9.67 -1.64 10.25
C LEU A 39 10.03 -1.76 8.75
N ALA A 40 11.27 -1.42 8.39
CA ALA A 40 11.74 -1.52 7.01
C ALA A 40 11.90 -2.98 6.52
N GLU A 41 12.31 -3.89 7.39
CA GLU A 41 12.52 -5.30 7.05
C GLU A 41 11.17 -6.01 6.85
N GLU A 42 10.21 -5.79 7.76
CA GLU A 42 8.87 -6.36 7.64
C GLU A 42 8.16 -5.89 6.36
N LEU A 43 8.23 -4.60 6.04
CA LEU A 43 7.67 -4.08 4.79
C LEU A 43 8.39 -4.64 3.55
N ALA A 44 9.71 -4.85 3.62
CA ALA A 44 10.45 -5.45 2.52
C ALA A 44 10.09 -6.93 2.30
N GLU A 45 9.83 -7.68 3.37
CA GLU A 45 9.35 -9.07 3.29
C GLU A 45 7.91 -9.12 2.76
N SER A 46 7.00 -8.32 3.32
CA SER A 46 5.59 -8.30 2.92
C SER A 46 5.37 -7.86 1.47
N PHE A 47 6.12 -6.87 0.97
CA PHE A 47 5.92 -6.27 -0.36
C PHE A 47 7.05 -6.52 -1.34
N GLY A 48 7.95 -7.46 -1.01
CA GLY A 48 8.96 -7.96 -1.92
C GLY A 48 8.37 -8.85 -3.04
N PRO A 49 9.16 -9.24 -4.06
CA PRO A 49 8.67 -10.05 -5.18
C PRO A 49 8.10 -11.43 -4.83
N GLY A 50 8.37 -11.95 -3.62
CA GLY A 50 7.78 -13.18 -3.07
C GLY A 50 6.82 -12.92 -1.90
N GLY A 51 6.59 -11.65 -1.57
CA GLY A 51 5.71 -11.24 -0.47
C GLY A 51 4.25 -11.47 -0.82
N ARG A 52 3.43 -11.68 0.21
CA ARG A 52 1.97 -11.87 0.10
C ARG A 52 1.18 -10.64 0.54
N GLY A 53 1.87 -9.61 1.01
CA GLY A 53 1.28 -8.41 1.57
C GLY A 53 1.11 -8.49 3.08
N MET A 54 0.14 -7.74 3.59
CA MET A 54 -0.10 -7.63 5.01
C MET A 54 -1.57 -7.30 5.30
N ARG A 55 -2.01 -7.68 6.50
CA ARG A 55 -3.32 -7.30 7.02
C ARG A 55 -3.14 -6.41 8.25
N LEU A 56 -3.75 -5.24 8.20
CA LEU A 56 -3.81 -4.25 9.27
C LEU A 56 -5.26 -4.20 9.80
N PRO A 57 -5.50 -3.59 10.98
CA PRO A 57 -6.84 -3.55 11.58
C PRO A 57 -7.94 -2.98 10.66
N VAL A 58 -7.59 -1.98 9.85
CA VAL A 58 -8.51 -1.29 8.92
C VAL A 58 -8.02 -1.29 7.47
N PHE A 59 -7.03 -2.12 7.15
CA PHE A 59 -6.52 -2.25 5.78
C PHE A 59 -6.19 -3.70 5.47
N VAL A 60 -6.39 -4.10 4.23
CA VAL A 60 -5.77 -5.30 3.67
C VAL A 60 -4.98 -4.90 2.43
N ALA A 61 -3.76 -5.39 2.33
CA ALA A 61 -2.90 -5.21 1.19
C ALA A 61 -2.41 -6.58 0.76
N TYR A 62 -2.67 -6.98 -0.48
CA TYR A 62 -2.35 -8.31 -0.97
C TYR A 62 -1.89 -8.26 -2.41
N ARG A 63 -1.08 -9.25 -2.79
CA ARG A 63 -0.68 -9.45 -4.18
C ARG A 63 -1.82 -10.11 -4.92
N ALA A 64 -2.16 -9.59 -6.10
CA ALA A 64 -3.08 -10.28 -7.01
C ALA A 64 -2.29 -11.32 -7.81
N GLU A 65 -2.62 -12.60 -7.60
CA GLU A 65 -2.02 -13.76 -8.26
C GLU A 65 -2.98 -14.36 -9.30
N GLU A 66 -4.28 -14.24 -9.05
CA GLU A 66 -5.36 -14.71 -9.92
C GLU A 66 -6.28 -13.56 -10.38
N ALA A 67 -7.13 -13.83 -11.35
CA ALA A 67 -8.01 -12.84 -11.96
C ALA A 67 -9.07 -12.29 -10.99
N ASP A 68 -9.56 -13.16 -10.12
CA ASP A 68 -10.58 -12.93 -9.09
C ASP A 68 -10.03 -12.24 -7.84
N ASP A 69 -8.71 -12.12 -7.72
CA ASP A 69 -8.08 -11.28 -6.69
C ASP A 69 -8.32 -9.79 -6.94
N VAL A 70 -8.55 -9.37 -8.18
CA VAL A 70 -8.77 -7.97 -8.53
C VAL A 70 -10.25 -7.60 -8.30
N PRO A 71 -10.54 -6.55 -7.52
CA PRO A 71 -11.92 -6.13 -7.30
C PRO A 71 -12.65 -5.76 -8.60
N GLU A 72 -13.92 -6.16 -8.71
CA GLU A 72 -14.73 -6.02 -9.94
C GLU A 72 -14.80 -4.58 -10.46
N GLU A 73 -14.70 -3.57 -9.59
CA GLU A 73 -14.73 -2.16 -9.99
C GLU A 73 -13.57 -1.73 -10.90
N PHE A 74 -12.50 -2.52 -10.99
CA PHE A 74 -11.34 -2.25 -11.85
C PHE A 74 -11.45 -2.91 -13.23
N GLY A 75 -12.40 -3.82 -13.41
CA GLY A 75 -12.70 -4.52 -14.66
C GLY A 75 -11.52 -5.30 -15.27
N ASP A 76 -11.71 -5.73 -16.51
CA ASP A 76 -10.82 -6.67 -17.20
C ASP A 76 -9.40 -6.15 -17.43
N ARG A 77 -9.21 -4.83 -17.40
CA ARG A 77 -7.91 -4.19 -17.70
C ARG A 77 -6.79 -4.73 -16.82
N PHE A 78 -7.02 -4.83 -15.50
CA PHE A 78 -6.00 -5.29 -14.57
C PHE A 78 -5.93 -6.82 -14.52
N THR A 79 -7.07 -7.48 -14.71
CA THR A 79 -7.16 -8.93 -14.83
C THR A 79 -6.30 -9.49 -15.97
N GLU A 80 -6.26 -8.84 -17.14
CA GLU A 80 -5.40 -9.23 -18.26
C GLU A 80 -3.90 -8.99 -18.02
N GLU A 81 -3.56 -8.16 -17.02
CA GLU A 81 -2.19 -7.86 -16.63
C GLU A 81 -1.66 -8.81 -15.54
N ILE A 82 -2.54 -9.61 -14.91
CA ILE A 82 -2.17 -10.66 -13.96
C ILE A 82 -1.25 -11.69 -14.65
N GLY A 83 -0.18 -12.08 -13.96
CA GLY A 83 0.88 -12.95 -14.50
C GLY A 83 1.87 -12.25 -15.43
N ARG A 84 1.56 -11.06 -15.96
CA ARG A 84 2.50 -10.22 -16.73
C ARG A 84 3.17 -9.16 -15.87
N ARG A 85 2.43 -8.64 -14.90
CA ARG A 85 2.86 -7.61 -13.97
C ARG A 85 2.70 -8.07 -12.54
N GLU A 86 3.49 -7.49 -11.68
CA GLU A 86 3.30 -7.61 -10.24
C GLU A 86 2.26 -6.57 -9.82
N LEU A 87 1.04 -7.03 -9.53
CA LEU A 87 -0.06 -6.17 -9.11
C LEU A 87 -0.39 -6.39 -7.64
N TRP A 88 -0.67 -5.29 -6.96
CA TRP A 88 -1.05 -5.25 -5.56
C TRP A 88 -2.39 -4.54 -5.42
N VAL A 89 -3.26 -5.09 -4.58
CA VAL A 89 -4.53 -4.50 -4.22
C VAL A 89 -4.41 -4.00 -2.79
N LEU A 90 -4.73 -2.73 -2.58
CA LEU A 90 -4.86 -2.14 -1.26
C LEU A 90 -6.33 -1.80 -1.05
N THR A 91 -6.92 -2.28 0.03
CA THR A 91 -8.32 -2.01 0.37
C THR A 91 -8.42 -1.40 1.75
N ASN A 92 -9.04 -0.23 1.82
CA ASN A 92 -9.40 0.44 3.05
C ASN A 92 -10.69 -0.19 3.61
N LEU A 93 -10.61 -0.76 4.81
CA LEU A 93 -11.69 -1.46 5.51
C LEU A 93 -12.24 -0.65 6.69
N MET A 94 -12.11 0.68 6.66
CA MET A 94 -12.57 1.55 7.74
C MET A 94 -14.05 1.28 8.10
N PRO A 95 -14.35 0.96 9.37
CA PRO A 95 -15.71 0.63 9.79
C PRO A 95 -16.72 1.74 9.49
N GLY A 96 -17.92 1.34 9.06
CA GLY A 96 -19.00 2.28 8.73
C GLY A 96 -18.85 2.99 7.39
N ARG A 97 -17.89 2.58 6.56
CA ARG A 97 -17.72 3.07 5.18
C ARG A 97 -17.77 1.91 4.20
N THR A 98 -18.19 2.19 2.97
CA THR A 98 -17.98 1.26 1.86
C THR A 98 -16.47 1.13 1.63
N PRO A 99 -15.93 -0.09 1.49
CA PRO A 99 -14.51 -0.28 1.22
C PRO A 99 -14.10 0.41 -0.07
N ASP A 100 -12.97 1.11 -0.02
CA ASP A 100 -12.33 1.70 -1.19
C ASP A 100 -11.03 0.95 -1.45
N SER A 101 -10.89 0.46 -2.68
CA SER A 101 -9.71 -0.25 -3.14
C SER A 101 -8.89 0.59 -4.12
N VAL A 102 -7.64 0.18 -4.33
CA VAL A 102 -6.77 0.66 -5.39
C VAL A 102 -5.86 -0.47 -5.85
N VAL A 103 -5.62 -0.56 -7.17
CA VAL A 103 -4.62 -1.45 -7.77
C VAL A 103 -3.36 -0.64 -8.06
N ILE A 104 -2.21 -1.18 -7.67
CA ILE A 104 -0.90 -0.55 -7.83
C ILE A 104 0.15 -1.58 -8.27
N GLU A 105 1.09 -1.16 -9.13
CA GLU A 105 2.19 -2.02 -9.54
C GLU A 105 3.20 -2.21 -8.39
N GLY A 106 3.77 -3.40 -8.25
CA GLY A 106 4.71 -3.74 -7.19
C GLY A 106 5.93 -2.81 -7.11
N PRO A 107 6.62 -2.52 -8.23
CA PRO A 107 7.71 -1.53 -8.22
C PRO A 107 7.27 -0.15 -7.76
N GLU A 108 6.05 0.28 -8.10
CA GLU A 108 5.49 1.56 -7.68
C GLU A 108 5.16 1.56 -6.18
N LEU A 109 4.52 0.50 -5.66
CA LEU A 109 4.22 0.35 -4.23
C LEU A 109 5.50 0.38 -3.39
N ARG A 110 6.52 -0.39 -3.78
CA ARG A 110 7.82 -0.39 -3.10
C ARG A 110 8.50 0.97 -3.13
N HIS A 111 8.42 1.68 -4.26
CA HIS A 111 8.96 3.04 -4.35
C HIS A 111 8.26 3.99 -3.37
N LEU A 112 6.93 3.98 -3.31
CA LEU A 112 6.16 4.84 -2.41
C LEU A 112 6.42 4.50 -0.93
N LEU A 113 6.51 3.22 -0.57
CA LEU A 113 6.88 2.78 0.78
C LEU A 113 8.27 3.29 1.19
N ALA A 114 9.26 3.13 0.31
CA ALA A 114 10.62 3.57 0.57
C ALA A 114 10.72 5.10 0.75
N ASP A 115 10.03 5.87 -0.10
CA ASP A 115 10.04 7.32 -0.02
C ASP A 115 9.25 7.84 1.20
N ALA A 116 8.10 7.24 1.52
CA ALA A 116 7.34 7.56 2.73
C ALA A 116 8.15 7.26 4.00
N PHE A 117 8.80 6.10 4.07
CA PHE A 117 9.68 5.73 5.18
C PHE A 117 10.83 6.73 5.36
N ARG A 118 11.48 7.15 4.27
CA ARG A 118 12.58 8.14 4.30
C ARG A 118 12.10 9.49 4.84
N GLN A 119 10.93 9.96 4.38
CA GLN A 119 10.35 11.22 4.85
C GLN A 119 9.98 11.17 6.34
N ARG A 120 9.44 10.04 6.81
CA ARG A 120 9.16 9.81 8.23
C ARG A 120 10.43 9.85 9.09
N ALA A 121 11.47 9.13 8.66
CA ALA A 121 12.74 9.08 9.38
C ALA A 121 13.37 10.48 9.49
N ALA A 122 13.30 11.27 8.42
CA ALA A 122 13.75 12.66 8.42
C ALA A 122 12.93 13.57 9.35
N ALA A 123 11.61 13.35 9.46
CA ALA A 123 10.74 14.11 10.35
C ALA A 123 10.89 13.75 11.84
N LEU A 124 11.41 12.55 12.15
CA LEU A 124 11.63 12.06 13.52
C LEU A 124 13.06 12.29 14.02
N SER A 125 13.98 12.68 13.13
CA SER A 125 15.36 13.03 13.48
C SER A 125 15.41 14.54 13.79
N PRO A 126 15.72 14.95 15.04
CA PRO A 126 15.70 16.36 15.47
C PRO A 126 16.82 17.21 14.88
#